data_AF-A0AA36IKM3-F1
#
_entry.id   AF-A0AA36IKM3-F1
#
_cell.length_a   1.000
_cell.length_b   1.000
_cell.length_c   1.000
_cell.angle_alpha   90.00
_cell.angle_beta   90.00
_cell.angle_gamma   90.00
#
_symmetry.space_group_name_H-M   'P 1'
#
loop_
_entity.id
_entity.type
_entity.pdbx_description
1 polymer ?
#
loop_
_entity_poly.entity_id
_entity_poly.type
_entity_poly.pdbx_seq_one_letter_code
_entity_poly.pdbx_strand_id
1 'polypeptide(L)'
;MNAENASDLNLLQAAARQTSAGLPNPQKLGYKYMATTTRYGHTSLTSCGGLDTIKIVKGTGYYAVASAENMQGDFERASGCWCGKDGGGGGTAGMGCGACGKGRFIYGHPQSYPMYVKEDAEIFQKEIKFIVIDTCTHQAGNLEWCEGKAGKANQYGALNHLDFADPPPKFDHYYFAFSPEPCPAELEHRFAAQSKCKL
;
A
#
# COMPACT_ATOMS: atom_id res chain seq x y z
N MET A 1 12.23 -42.87 -9.62
CA MET A 1 11.41 -41.78 -9.05
C MET A 1 12.37 -40.65 -8.75
N ASN A 2 12.33 -39.59 -9.57
CA ASN A 2 13.35 -38.56 -9.62
C ASN A 2 13.10 -37.50 -8.54
N ALA A 3 14.18 -37.01 -7.94
CA ALA A 3 14.17 -36.05 -6.82
C ALA A 3 13.49 -34.70 -7.15
N GLU A 4 13.28 -34.39 -8.43
CA GLU A 4 12.61 -33.16 -8.90
C GLU A 4 11.12 -33.11 -8.52
N ASN A 5 10.42 -34.26 -8.40
CA ASN A 5 9.01 -34.26 -8.01
C ASN A 5 8.77 -33.97 -6.52
N ALA A 6 9.79 -34.08 -5.67
CA ALA A 6 9.66 -33.87 -4.22
C ALA A 6 9.78 -32.38 -3.84
N SER A 7 10.52 -31.58 -4.61
CA SER A 7 10.61 -30.12 -4.37
C SER A 7 9.30 -29.43 -4.75
N ASP A 8 8.69 -29.84 -5.87
CA ASP A 8 7.48 -29.20 -6.38
C ASP A 8 6.26 -29.48 -5.49
N LEU A 9 6.18 -30.68 -4.92
CA LEU A 9 5.13 -31.02 -3.96
C LEU A 9 5.25 -30.20 -2.66
N ASN A 10 6.48 -29.94 -2.19
CA ASN A 10 6.73 -29.12 -1.01
C ASN A 10 6.43 -27.63 -1.27
N LEU A 11 6.74 -27.13 -2.47
CA LEU A 11 6.40 -25.77 -2.90
C LEU A 11 4.87 -25.55 -2.98
N LEU A 12 4.15 -26.51 -3.55
CA LEU A 12 2.68 -26.48 -3.62
C LEU A 12 2.03 -26.59 -2.23
N GLN A 13 2.58 -27.41 -1.34
CA GLN A 13 2.10 -27.52 0.05
C GLN A 13 2.40 -26.26 0.88
N ALA A 14 3.51 -25.56 0.63
CA ALA A 14 3.81 -24.28 1.26
C ALA A 14 2.86 -23.16 0.80
N ALA A 15 2.53 -23.12 -0.50
CA ALA A 15 1.55 -22.18 -1.06
C ALA A 15 0.13 -22.44 -0.50
N ALA A 16 -0.27 -23.71 -0.37
CA ALA A 16 -1.58 -24.08 0.18
C ALA A 16 -1.74 -23.81 1.69
N ARG A 17 -0.64 -23.72 2.45
CA ARG A 17 -0.70 -23.36 3.88
C ARG A 17 -0.98 -21.87 4.12
N GLN A 18 -0.67 -20.99 3.15
CA GLN A 18 -0.95 -19.57 3.27
C GLN A 18 -2.44 -19.23 3.09
N THR A 19 -3.21 -20.02 2.36
CA THR A 19 -4.63 -19.71 2.06
C THR A 19 -5.62 -20.05 3.18
N SER A 20 -5.22 -20.88 4.16
CA SER A 20 -6.08 -21.28 5.28
C SER A 20 -5.76 -20.61 6.62
N ALA A 21 -4.61 -19.93 6.73
CA ALA A 21 -4.14 -19.34 7.99
C ALA A 21 -4.79 -17.99 8.36
N GLY A 22 -5.66 -17.46 7.49
CA GLY A 22 -6.21 -16.11 7.64
C GLY A 22 -5.14 -15.04 7.37
N LEU A 23 -5.58 -13.79 7.23
CA LEU A 23 -4.67 -12.66 7.03
C LEU A 23 -3.73 -12.51 8.24
N PRO A 24 -2.44 -12.18 8.02
CA PRO A 24 -1.54 -11.87 9.12
C PRO A 24 -2.13 -10.78 10.01
N ASN A 25 -2.05 -10.96 11.33
CA ASN A 25 -2.51 -9.97 12.30
C ASN A 25 -1.47 -8.83 12.39
N PRO A 26 -1.75 -7.62 11.89
CA PRO A 26 -0.77 -6.53 11.89
C PRO A 26 -0.42 -6.05 13.31
N GLN A 27 -1.32 -6.24 14.29
CA GLN A 27 -1.09 -5.82 15.68
C GLN A 27 0.01 -6.65 16.35
N LYS A 28 0.20 -7.91 15.95
CA LYS A 28 1.35 -8.72 16.41
C LYS A 28 2.70 -8.13 15.99
N LEU A 29 2.71 -7.32 14.93
CA LEU A 29 3.89 -6.62 14.41
C LEU A 29 3.96 -5.16 14.91
N GLY A 30 3.04 -4.73 15.77
CA GLY A 30 2.97 -3.36 16.28
C GLY A 30 2.31 -2.35 15.33
N TYR A 31 1.63 -2.82 14.29
CA TYR A 31 0.95 -1.97 13.30
C TYR A 31 -0.57 -2.04 13.43
N LYS A 32 -1.26 -0.95 13.08
CA LYS A 32 -2.71 -0.84 13.27
C LYS A 32 -3.52 -1.48 12.15
N TYR A 33 -3.01 -1.43 10.92
CA TYR A 33 -3.72 -1.81 9.71
C TYR A 33 -2.92 -2.81 8.87
N MET A 34 -3.63 -3.49 7.98
CA MET A 34 -3.06 -4.34 6.95
C MET A 34 -3.59 -3.90 5.60
N ALA A 35 -2.73 -3.89 4.58
CA ALA A 35 -3.03 -3.58 3.21
C ALA A 35 -2.52 -4.67 2.26
N THR A 36 -3.19 -4.86 1.13
CA THR A 36 -2.52 -5.39 -0.07
C THR A 36 -1.68 -4.30 -0.72
N THR A 37 -0.73 -4.69 -1.57
CA THR A 37 0.11 -3.73 -2.29
C THR A 37 0.29 -4.11 -3.76
N THR A 38 0.46 -3.10 -4.62
CA THR A 38 0.80 -3.24 -6.04
C THR A 38 1.88 -2.24 -6.44
N ARG A 39 2.22 -2.20 -7.73
CA ARG A 39 3.07 -1.17 -8.35
C ARG A 39 2.37 -0.53 -9.54
N TYR A 40 2.38 0.80 -9.62
CA TYR A 40 1.84 1.57 -10.74
C TYR A 40 2.87 2.39 -11.53
N GLY A 41 4.08 2.57 -11.01
CA GLY A 41 5.14 3.33 -11.66
C GLY A 41 5.13 4.82 -11.35
N HIS A 42 6.21 5.52 -11.74
CA HIS A 42 6.31 6.96 -11.54
C HIS A 42 5.43 7.76 -12.51
N THR A 43 4.77 8.80 -11.98
CA THR A 43 4.07 9.83 -12.77
C THR A 43 4.52 11.23 -12.35
N SER A 44 4.42 12.17 -13.29
CA SER A 44 4.64 13.60 -13.08
C SER A 44 3.35 14.38 -12.79
N LEU A 45 2.19 13.71 -12.81
CA LEU A 45 0.89 14.32 -12.60
C LEU A 45 -0.03 13.36 -11.82
N THR A 46 -0.02 13.46 -10.51
CA THR A 46 -0.89 12.66 -9.62
C THR A 46 -2.25 13.31 -9.34
N SER A 47 -3.19 12.52 -8.79
CA SER A 47 -4.49 12.98 -8.30
C SER A 47 -4.39 14.03 -7.16
N CYS A 48 -3.30 14.03 -6.39
CA CYS A 48 -3.07 14.91 -5.24
C CYS A 48 -2.57 16.31 -5.64
N GLY A 49 -3.17 16.90 -6.66
CA GLY A 49 -2.84 18.24 -7.13
C GLY A 49 -1.69 18.28 -8.14
N GLY A 50 -1.46 17.19 -8.89
CA GLY A 50 -0.49 17.15 -9.97
C GLY A 50 0.96 17.09 -9.49
N LEU A 51 1.22 16.30 -8.44
CA LEU A 51 2.57 16.13 -7.90
C LEU A 51 3.41 15.23 -8.81
N ASP A 52 4.72 15.40 -8.71
CA ASP A 52 5.70 14.52 -9.31
C ASP A 52 6.18 13.53 -8.25
N THR A 53 5.91 12.24 -8.51
CA THR A 53 6.17 11.15 -7.56
C THR A 53 7.65 10.98 -7.21
N ILE A 54 8.56 11.32 -8.12
CA ILE A 54 10.00 11.24 -7.88
C ILE A 54 10.44 12.44 -7.04
N LYS A 55 10.04 13.65 -7.45
CA LYS A 55 10.52 14.88 -6.81
C LYS A 55 10.11 14.98 -5.34
N ILE A 56 8.90 14.53 -5.00
CA ILE A 56 8.39 14.63 -3.64
C ILE A 56 9.22 13.79 -2.65
N VAL A 57 9.58 12.55 -3.01
CA VAL A 57 10.34 11.64 -2.11
C VAL A 57 11.85 11.63 -2.31
N LYS A 58 12.38 12.31 -3.33
CA LYS A 58 13.82 12.29 -3.61
C LYS A 58 14.65 12.71 -2.39
N GLY A 59 15.48 11.78 -1.91
CA GLY A 59 16.40 12.00 -0.80
C GLY A 59 15.77 11.97 0.60
N THR A 60 14.48 11.65 0.75
CA THR A 60 13.81 11.67 2.07
C THR A 60 13.78 10.31 2.76
N GLY A 61 14.04 9.22 2.03
CA GLY A 61 13.87 7.85 2.52
C GLY A 61 12.40 7.40 2.61
N TYR A 62 11.46 8.19 2.08
CA TYR A 62 10.06 7.81 1.95
C TYR A 62 9.79 7.20 0.58
N TYR A 63 8.74 6.40 0.49
CA TYR A 63 8.19 5.86 -0.74
C TYR A 63 6.91 6.60 -1.13
N ALA A 64 6.78 6.89 -2.42
CA ALA A 64 5.60 7.45 -3.03
C ALA A 64 4.54 6.37 -3.23
N VAL A 65 3.32 6.57 -2.73
CA VAL A 65 2.21 5.63 -2.92
C VAL A 65 0.92 6.30 -3.36
N ALA A 66 0.08 5.54 -4.04
CA ALA A 66 -1.35 5.79 -4.19
C ALA A 66 -2.10 4.98 -3.14
N SER A 67 -2.96 5.60 -2.33
CA SER A 67 -3.86 4.83 -1.47
C SER A 67 -5.17 4.54 -2.19
N ALA A 68 -5.83 3.44 -1.82
CA ALA A 68 -7.14 3.12 -2.35
C ALA A 68 -8.17 4.21 -2.10
N GLU A 69 -9.13 4.30 -3.02
CA GLU A 69 -10.24 5.24 -2.97
C GLU A 69 -10.89 5.27 -1.57
N ASN A 70 -11.28 4.15 -0.98
CA ASN A 70 -11.89 4.11 0.35
C ASN A 70 -11.05 4.66 1.52
N MET A 71 -9.73 4.81 1.32
CA MET A 71 -8.81 5.40 2.29
C MET A 71 -8.71 6.92 2.15
N GLN A 72 -9.14 7.46 1.01
CA GLN A 72 -9.27 8.89 0.75
C GLN A 72 -10.62 9.39 1.29
N GLY A 73 -10.71 10.67 1.63
CA GLY A 73 -11.93 11.29 2.18
C GLY A 73 -13.20 11.07 1.35
N ASP A 74 -14.37 11.36 1.94
CA ASP A 74 -15.70 11.15 1.34
C ASP A 74 -15.82 11.70 -0.11
N PHE A 75 -15.88 10.78 -1.08
CA PHE A 75 -15.91 11.06 -2.53
C PHE A 75 -17.17 11.79 -2.98
N GLU A 76 -18.30 11.57 -2.29
CA GLU A 76 -19.59 12.15 -2.68
C GLU A 76 -19.63 13.68 -2.44
N ARG A 77 -18.66 14.23 -1.70
CA ARG A 77 -18.66 15.63 -1.26
C ARG A 77 -17.44 16.45 -1.69
N ALA A 78 -16.45 15.86 -2.35
CA ALA A 78 -15.19 16.52 -2.65
C ALA A 78 -15.05 16.88 -4.14
N SER A 79 -15.62 18.02 -4.53
CA SER A 79 -15.25 18.71 -5.77
C SER A 79 -13.94 19.49 -5.55
N GLY A 80 -12.83 18.90 -6.00
CA GLY A 80 -11.50 19.52 -5.97
C GLY A 80 -10.50 18.78 -5.10
N CYS A 81 -9.31 18.56 -5.65
CA CYS A 81 -8.02 18.39 -4.96
C CYS A 81 -8.15 17.83 -3.52
N TRP A 82 -8.23 16.50 -3.38
CA TRP A 82 -8.54 15.73 -2.16
C TRP A 82 -7.48 15.77 -1.05
N CYS A 83 -6.70 16.84 -1.01
CA CYS A 83 -5.58 17.03 -0.12
C CYS A 83 -6.00 17.23 1.33
N GLY A 84 -5.32 16.53 2.24
CA GLY A 84 -5.55 16.62 3.69
C GLY A 84 -6.86 16.01 4.19
N LYS A 85 -7.67 15.38 3.33
CA LYS A 85 -8.90 14.70 3.74
C LYS A 85 -8.67 13.21 3.84
N ASP A 86 -8.59 12.74 5.08
CA ASP A 86 -8.52 11.32 5.38
C ASP A 86 -9.92 10.69 5.34
N GLY A 87 -10.03 9.60 4.58
CA GLY A 87 -11.19 8.72 4.60
C GLY A 87 -11.15 7.75 5.77
N GLY A 88 -11.78 6.60 5.59
CA GLY A 88 -11.70 5.49 6.53
C GLY A 88 -12.92 5.32 7.44
N GLY A 89 -12.79 4.38 8.37
CA GLY A 89 -13.90 3.80 9.13
C GLY A 89 -14.09 2.32 8.83
N GLY A 90 -14.77 1.59 9.73
CA GLY A 90 -15.00 0.15 9.56
C GLY A 90 -13.73 -0.71 9.44
N GLY A 91 -12.58 -0.21 9.91
CA GLY A 91 -11.26 -0.88 9.76
C GLY A 91 -10.42 -0.40 8.57
N THR A 92 -10.96 0.45 7.71
CA THR A 92 -10.19 1.18 6.69
C THR A 92 -9.45 2.36 7.35
N ALA A 93 -8.17 2.52 7.02
CA ALA A 93 -7.33 3.62 7.46
C ALA A 93 -7.64 4.89 6.66
N GLY A 94 -7.73 6.02 7.34
CA GLY A 94 -7.72 7.32 6.68
C GLY A 94 -6.31 7.67 6.24
N MET A 95 -6.10 7.70 4.94
CA MET A 95 -4.81 7.93 4.29
C MET A 95 -5.04 8.72 2.99
N GLY A 96 -5.43 9.97 3.14
CA GLY A 96 -5.66 10.89 2.03
C GLY A 96 -4.37 11.47 1.45
N CYS A 97 -4.51 12.27 0.40
CA CYS A 97 -3.41 13.01 -0.20
C CYS A 97 -2.61 13.83 0.84
N GLY A 98 -1.31 13.55 0.92
CA GLY A 98 -0.37 14.16 1.86
C GLY A 98 -0.23 13.42 3.19
N ALA A 99 -1.00 12.35 3.43
CA ALA A 99 -0.85 11.53 4.64
C ALA A 99 0.43 10.69 4.58
N CYS A 100 1.11 10.53 5.72
CA CYS A 100 2.28 9.67 5.86
C CYS A 100 1.97 8.44 6.70
N GLY A 101 2.77 7.40 6.49
CA GLY A 101 2.71 6.19 7.29
C GLY A 101 4.03 5.45 7.31
N LYS A 102 4.08 4.45 8.19
CA LYS A 102 5.17 3.49 8.26
C LYS A 102 4.65 2.08 8.40
N GLY A 103 5.42 1.11 7.92
CA GLY A 103 4.99 -0.28 7.93
C GLY A 103 6.09 -1.25 7.56
N ARG A 104 5.73 -2.52 7.46
CA ARG A 104 6.61 -3.61 7.00
C ARG A 104 5.86 -4.52 6.05
N PHE A 105 6.57 -5.02 5.05
CA PHE A 105 6.06 -6.12 4.24
C PHE A 105 6.00 -7.39 5.07
N ILE A 106 4.96 -8.17 4.84
CA ILE A 106 4.73 -9.45 5.48
C ILE A 106 5.00 -10.55 4.46
N TYR A 107 5.61 -11.63 4.91
CA TYR A 107 5.86 -12.79 4.07
C TYR A 107 4.54 -13.48 3.66
N GLY A 108 3.99 -13.06 2.51
CA GLY A 108 2.81 -13.65 1.90
C GLY A 108 2.23 -12.80 0.77
N HIS A 109 1.66 -13.46 -0.23
CA HIS A 109 1.03 -12.83 -1.39
C HIS A 109 -0.51 -12.89 -1.33
N PRO A 110 -1.19 -11.82 -1.76
CA PRO A 110 -2.64 -11.81 -1.93
C PRO A 110 -3.15 -12.84 -2.95
N GLN A 111 -2.45 -13.03 -4.07
CA GLN A 111 -2.90 -13.88 -5.19
C GLN A 111 -2.39 -15.35 -5.12
N SER A 112 -1.90 -15.80 -3.95
CA SER A 112 -1.56 -17.22 -3.68
C SER A 112 -0.54 -17.88 -4.64
N TYR A 113 0.33 -17.12 -5.31
CA TYR A 113 1.41 -17.65 -6.14
C TYR A 113 2.70 -17.91 -5.35
N PRO A 114 3.63 -18.76 -5.85
CA PRO A 114 4.87 -19.10 -5.13
C PRO A 114 5.68 -17.88 -4.71
N MET A 115 6.23 -17.92 -3.50
CA MET A 115 7.16 -16.92 -2.99
C MET A 115 8.57 -17.21 -3.52
N TYR A 116 9.15 -16.29 -4.29
CA TYR A 116 10.52 -16.43 -4.82
C TYR A 116 11.60 -15.82 -3.92
N VAL A 117 11.17 -15.03 -2.93
CA VAL A 117 12.03 -14.40 -1.94
C VAL A 117 11.94 -15.22 -0.65
N LYS A 118 13.04 -15.35 0.09
CA LYS A 118 13.05 -16.03 1.40
C LYS A 118 12.43 -15.17 2.49
N GLU A 119 11.84 -15.78 3.51
CA GLU A 119 11.21 -15.08 4.64
C GLU A 119 12.18 -14.20 5.44
N ASP A 120 13.46 -14.56 5.49
CA ASP A 120 14.53 -13.79 6.13
C ASP A 120 15.06 -12.63 5.26
N ALA A 121 14.49 -12.40 4.08
CA ALA A 121 14.93 -11.33 3.21
C ALA A 121 14.68 -9.94 3.82
N GLU A 122 15.61 -9.04 3.53
CA GLU A 122 15.65 -7.67 4.05
C GLU A 122 14.34 -6.88 3.89
N ILE A 123 13.58 -7.11 2.81
CA ILE A 123 12.29 -6.45 2.55
C ILE A 123 11.25 -6.72 3.66
N PHE A 124 11.32 -7.88 4.32
CA PHE A 124 10.41 -8.26 5.41
C PHE A 124 10.92 -7.81 6.79
N GLN A 125 12.17 -7.35 6.88
CA GLN A 125 12.80 -6.93 8.13
C GLN A 125 12.84 -5.41 8.29
N LYS A 126 12.87 -4.67 7.16
CA LYS A 126 12.94 -3.22 7.15
C LYS A 126 11.60 -2.55 7.35
N GLU A 127 11.59 -1.54 8.21
CA GLU A 127 10.50 -0.57 8.24
C GLU A 127 10.58 0.36 7.04
N ILE A 128 9.44 0.51 6.36
CA ILE A 128 9.23 1.30 5.17
C ILE A 128 8.39 2.50 5.57
N LYS A 129 8.84 3.69 5.19
CA LYS A 129 8.08 4.94 5.35
C LYS A 129 7.50 5.35 4.01
N PHE A 130 6.29 5.87 4.01
CA PHE A 130 5.61 6.24 2.77
C PHE A 130 4.77 7.51 2.93
N ILE A 131 4.49 8.15 1.81
CA ILE A 131 3.60 9.31 1.69
C ILE A 131 2.60 9.05 0.58
N VAL A 132 1.32 9.31 0.85
CA VAL A 132 0.24 9.24 -0.12
C VAL A 132 0.28 10.48 -1.00
N ILE A 133 0.51 10.26 -2.29
CA ILE A 133 0.65 11.35 -3.26
C ILE A 133 -0.20 11.12 -4.51
N ASP A 134 -0.94 10.02 -4.58
CA ASP A 134 -1.88 9.71 -5.65
C ASP A 134 -3.07 8.90 -5.09
N THR A 135 -4.03 8.57 -5.96
CA THR A 135 -5.21 7.79 -5.60
C THR A 135 -5.36 6.60 -6.53
N CYS A 136 -5.45 5.40 -5.95
CA CYS A 136 -5.89 4.23 -6.68
C CYS A 136 -7.43 4.18 -6.67
N THR A 137 -8.04 4.55 -7.81
CA THR A 137 -9.50 4.62 -7.93
C THR A 137 -10.09 3.24 -8.24
N HIS A 138 -11.22 2.93 -7.60
CA HIS A 138 -11.95 1.68 -7.80
C HIS A 138 -12.40 1.51 -9.25
N GLN A 139 -12.92 2.59 -9.84
CA GLN A 139 -13.58 2.56 -11.14
C GLN A 139 -12.61 2.56 -12.34
N ALA A 140 -11.32 2.83 -12.15
CA ALA A 140 -10.33 2.89 -13.23
C ALA A 140 -9.65 1.54 -13.53
N GLY A 141 -10.36 0.43 -13.34
CA GLY A 141 -9.84 -0.92 -13.59
C GLY A 141 -9.16 -1.58 -12.38
N ASN A 142 -9.11 -0.91 -11.22
CA ASN A 142 -8.49 -1.46 -10.00
C ASN A 142 -9.52 -2.13 -9.06
N LEU A 143 -10.59 -2.69 -9.64
CA LEU A 143 -11.72 -3.26 -8.89
C LEU A 143 -11.31 -4.39 -7.94
N GLU A 144 -10.22 -5.09 -8.25
CA GLU A 144 -9.71 -6.19 -7.42
C GLU A 144 -8.94 -5.71 -6.17
N TRP A 145 -8.39 -4.49 -6.21
CA TRP A 145 -7.44 -3.96 -5.22
C TRP A 145 -8.01 -2.81 -4.39
N CYS A 146 -8.64 -1.85 -5.07
CA CYS A 146 -8.93 -0.53 -4.52
C CYS A 146 -10.43 -0.38 -4.34
N GLU A 147 -10.92 -0.67 -3.14
CA GLU A 147 -12.34 -0.52 -2.80
C GLU A 147 -12.75 0.96 -2.76
N GLY A 148 -13.99 1.24 -3.17
CA GLY A 148 -14.53 2.61 -3.16
C GLY A 148 -15.21 3.02 -1.84
N LYS A 149 -15.44 2.07 -0.91
CA LYS A 149 -16.17 2.32 0.34
C LYS A 149 -15.39 1.84 1.56
N ALA A 150 -15.31 2.69 2.59
CA ALA A 150 -14.69 2.34 3.85
C ALA A 150 -15.40 1.14 4.53
N GLY A 151 -14.62 0.28 5.18
CA GLY A 151 -15.10 -0.96 5.81
C GLY A 151 -15.38 -2.11 4.83
N LYS A 152 -15.17 -1.92 3.53
CA LYS A 152 -15.20 -3.01 2.55
C LYS A 152 -13.80 -3.55 2.30
N ALA A 153 -13.70 -4.88 2.26
CA ALA A 153 -12.49 -5.56 1.86
C ALA A 153 -12.44 -5.73 0.35
N ASN A 154 -11.24 -5.66 -0.22
CA ASN A 154 -10.98 -6.00 -1.62
C ASN A 154 -11.06 -7.53 -1.84
N GLN A 155 -10.81 -7.98 -3.08
CA GLN A 155 -10.93 -9.40 -3.45
C GLN A 155 -10.00 -10.33 -2.64
N TYR A 156 -8.99 -9.75 -2.00
CA TYR A 156 -7.98 -10.46 -1.22
C TYR A 156 -8.17 -10.32 0.31
N GLY A 157 -9.35 -9.82 0.72
CA GLY A 157 -9.74 -9.72 2.13
C GLY A 157 -9.17 -8.53 2.90
N ALA A 158 -8.36 -7.67 2.27
CA ALA A 158 -7.79 -6.49 2.93
C ALA A 158 -8.74 -5.28 2.82
N LEU A 159 -8.89 -4.54 3.92
CA LEU A 159 -9.69 -3.29 3.98
C LEU A 159 -8.95 -2.07 3.41
N ASN A 160 -7.66 -2.22 3.14
CA ASN A 160 -6.76 -1.16 2.70
C ASN A 160 -5.92 -1.66 1.53
N HIS A 161 -5.47 -0.73 0.70
CA HIS A 161 -4.55 -1.03 -0.37
C HIS A 161 -3.63 0.17 -0.63
N LEU A 162 -2.35 -0.11 -0.87
CA LEU A 162 -1.31 0.88 -1.18
C LEU A 162 -0.58 0.46 -2.46
N ASP A 163 -0.68 1.28 -3.49
CA ASP A 163 0.00 1.08 -4.76
C ASP A 163 1.31 1.89 -4.79
N PHE A 164 2.46 1.24 -4.91
CA PHE A 164 3.76 1.89 -4.83
C PHE A 164 4.21 2.40 -6.20
N ALA A 165 4.63 3.67 -6.28
CA ALA A 165 5.18 4.23 -7.51
C ALA A 165 6.52 3.56 -7.88
N ASP A 166 7.39 3.39 -6.87
CA ASP A 166 8.68 2.71 -6.98
C ASP A 166 8.96 1.94 -5.69
N PRO A 167 8.47 0.70 -5.55
CA PRO A 167 8.61 -0.06 -4.32
C PRO A 167 10.06 -0.49 -4.07
N PRO A 168 10.42 -0.91 -2.84
CA PRO A 168 11.77 -1.38 -2.55
C PRO A 168 12.20 -2.58 -3.40
N PRO A 169 13.51 -2.83 -3.54
CA PRO A 169 14.02 -4.01 -4.24
C PRO A 169 13.42 -5.32 -3.71
N LYS A 170 13.20 -6.28 -4.62
CA LYS A 170 12.58 -7.60 -4.34
C LYS A 170 11.10 -7.54 -3.94
N PHE A 171 10.42 -6.43 -4.16
CA PHE A 171 8.98 -6.31 -4.01
C PHE A 171 8.21 -7.20 -5.01
N ASP A 172 7.14 -7.84 -4.53
CA ASP A 172 6.26 -8.72 -5.31
C ASP A 172 4.83 -8.73 -4.74
N HIS A 173 4.16 -7.57 -4.68
CA HIS A 173 2.76 -7.43 -4.22
C HIS A 173 2.45 -8.03 -2.84
N TYR A 174 3.40 -8.03 -1.92
CA TYR A 174 3.22 -8.60 -0.58
C TYR A 174 2.11 -7.90 0.22
N TYR A 175 1.58 -8.59 1.23
CA TYR A 175 0.83 -7.90 2.28
C TYR A 175 1.74 -6.89 3.01
N PHE A 176 1.15 -5.81 3.50
CA PHE A 176 1.85 -4.75 4.20
C PHE A 176 1.10 -4.37 5.48
N ALA A 177 1.77 -4.53 6.63
CA ALA A 177 1.27 -4.06 7.91
C ALA A 177 1.74 -2.62 8.14
N PHE A 178 0.85 -1.70 8.48
CA PHE A 178 1.21 -0.29 8.61
C PHE A 178 0.40 0.48 9.66
N SER A 179 0.93 1.65 10.02
CA SER A 179 0.27 2.65 10.84
C SER A 179 0.47 4.04 10.21
N PRO A 180 -0.57 4.90 10.19
CA PRO A 180 -0.40 6.31 9.90
C PRO A 180 0.58 6.94 10.89
N GLU A 181 1.36 7.92 10.43
CA GLU A 181 2.20 8.75 11.28
C GLU A 181 2.24 10.19 10.75
N PRO A 182 2.57 11.19 11.59
CA PRO A 182 2.77 12.55 11.11
C PRO A 182 3.86 12.61 10.04
N CYS A 183 3.63 13.42 9.00
CA CYS A 183 4.66 13.69 8.02
C CYS A 183 5.78 14.54 8.63
N PRO A 184 7.05 14.36 8.21
CA PRO A 184 8.11 15.30 8.54
C PRO A 184 7.86 16.63 7.83
N ALA A 185 8.21 17.74 8.50
CA ALA A 185 8.00 19.10 7.99
C ALA A 185 8.59 19.33 6.58
N GLU A 186 9.69 18.64 6.25
CA GLU A 186 10.26 18.67 4.89
C GLU A 186 9.27 18.16 3.83
N LEU A 187 8.61 17.03 4.07
CA LEU A 187 7.64 16.47 3.13
C LEU A 187 6.38 17.32 3.06
N GLU A 188 5.90 17.84 4.20
CA GLU A 188 4.77 18.77 4.24
C GLU A 188 5.05 20.02 3.39
N HIS A 189 6.24 20.62 3.55
CA HIS A 189 6.65 21.78 2.78
C HIS A 189 6.77 21.46 1.28
N ARG A 190 7.40 20.33 0.91
CA ARG A 190 7.51 19.91 -0.49
C ARG A 190 6.15 19.63 -1.11
N PHE A 191 5.22 19.04 -0.36
CA PHE A 191 3.86 18.75 -0.80
C PHE A 191 3.12 20.06 -1.05
N ALA A 192 3.11 20.98 -0.08
CA ALA A 192 2.46 22.28 -0.20
C ALA A 192 3.03 23.14 -1.34
N ALA A 193 4.34 23.07 -1.59
CA ALA A 193 4.99 23.84 -2.65
C ALA A 193 4.69 23.34 -4.07
N GLN A 194 4.39 22.05 -4.23
CA GLN A 194 4.19 21.42 -5.54
C GLN A 194 2.71 21.14 -5.84
N SER A 195 1.89 20.92 -4.81
CA SER A 195 0.50 20.56 -4.99
C SER A 195 -0.30 21.78 -5.44
N LYS A 196 -1.13 21.59 -6.46
CA LYS A 196 -2.19 22.55 -6.81
C LYS A 196 -3.36 22.51 -5.83
N CYS A 197 -3.37 21.55 -4.90
CA CYS A 197 -4.27 21.58 -3.77
C CYS A 197 -3.82 22.65 -2.78
N LYS A 198 -4.77 23.41 -2.24
CA LYS A 198 -4.54 24.11 -0.97
C LYS A 198 -4.97 23.16 0.15
N LEU A 199 -4.05 22.83 1.06
CA LEU A 199 -4.39 22.19 2.34
C LEU A 199 -5.24 23.13 3.19
#